data_AF-A0A7I4YFG4-F1
#
_entry.id   AF-A0A7I4YFG4-F1
#
_cell.length_a   1.000
_cell.length_b   1.000
_cell.length_c   1.000
_cell.angle_alpha   90.00
_cell.angle_beta   90.00
_cell.angle_gamma   90.00
#
_symmetry.space_group_name_H-M   'P 1'
#
loop_
_entity.id
_entity.type
_entity.pdbx_description
1 polymer ?
#
loop_
_entity_poly.entity_id
_entity_poly.type
_entity_poly.pdbx_seq_one_letter_code
_entity_poly.pdbx_strand_id
1 'polypeptide(L)'
;MLNDLHAAGIKAGLNINMKKTKCMRNEYSDRNTVNLQGEPLEDVDEYVYLGRLPNMKNDLKSELMRGKKAGWAAYNSIRNVIEHTRDDELYQSTGQHWLKIENRGKEVGTRARAIAADNGSPSIPSMLNVYIYVCIYVKR
;
A
#
# COMPACT_ATOMS: atom_id res chain seq x y z
N MET A 1 20.23 23.89 10.13
CA MET A 1 19.53 22.69 10.64
C MET A 1 20.20 21.38 10.20
N LEU A 2 20.20 21.01 8.91
CA LEU A 2 20.70 19.68 8.50
C LEU A 2 22.22 19.50 8.73
N ASN A 3 23.01 20.55 8.46
CA ASN A 3 24.45 20.55 8.78
C ASN A 3 24.70 20.54 10.30
N ASP A 4 23.82 21.14 11.10
CA ASP A 4 23.95 21.12 12.57
C ASP A 4 23.66 19.73 13.13
N LEU A 5 22.68 19.02 12.55
CA LEU A 5 22.40 17.63 12.85
C LEU A 5 23.59 16.73 12.49
N HIS A 6 24.20 16.96 11.32
CA HIS A 6 25.43 16.27 10.94
C HIS A 6 26.56 16.51 11.95
N ALA A 7 26.80 17.77 12.32
CA ALA A 7 27.83 18.13 13.31
C ALA A 7 27.56 17.50 14.69
N ALA A 8 26.31 17.47 15.14
CA ALA A 8 25.92 16.80 16.38
C ALA A 8 26.08 15.28 16.30
N GLY A 9 25.72 14.68 15.17
CA GLY A 9 25.92 13.25 14.90
C GLY A 9 27.40 12.86 14.98
N ILE A 10 28.28 13.65 14.37
CA ILE A 10 29.73 13.41 14.40
C ILE A 10 30.25 13.45 15.85
N LYS A 11 29.78 14.39 16.67
CA LYS A 11 30.13 14.43 18.12
C LYS A 11 29.68 13.17 18.87
N ALA A 12 28.58 12.55 18.45
CA ALA A 12 28.07 11.29 18.99
C ALA A 12 28.69 10.03 18.32
N GLY A 13 29.65 10.19 17.40
CA GLY A 13 30.25 9.06 16.66
C GLY A 13 29.38 8.51 15.52
N LEU A 14 28.34 9.24 15.11
CA LEU A 14 27.46 8.90 13.99
C LEU A 14 27.83 9.71 12.75
N ASN A 15 27.78 9.09 11.57
CA ASN A 15 27.99 9.78 10.30
C ASN A 15 26.80 9.56 9.36
N ILE A 16 26.39 10.62 8.66
CA ILE A 16 25.27 10.55 7.71
C ILE A 16 25.76 9.91 6.41
N ASN A 17 25.03 8.92 5.93
CA ASN A 17 25.29 8.32 4.62
C ASN A 17 24.57 9.12 3.53
N MET A 18 25.32 9.95 2.82
CA MET A 18 24.77 10.83 1.77
C MET A 18 24.14 10.05 0.61
N LYS A 19 24.65 8.87 0.26
CA LYS A 19 24.07 8.05 -0.84
C LYS A 19 22.66 7.57 -0.52
N LYS A 20 22.38 7.27 0.76
CA LYS A 20 21.08 6.80 1.25
C LYS A 20 20.14 7.93 1.67
N THR A 21 20.67 9.14 1.85
CA THR A 21 19.88 10.31 2.27
C THR A 21 19.31 10.98 1.04
N LYS A 22 17.99 11.12 1.01
CA LYS A 22 17.24 11.75 -0.08
C LYS A 22 16.30 12.80 0.51
N CYS A 23 15.97 13.82 -0.26
CA CYS A 23 14.98 14.81 0.12
C CYS A 23 13.63 14.44 -0.52
N MET A 24 12.56 14.55 0.26
CA MET A 24 11.19 14.34 -0.19
C MET A 24 10.40 15.58 0.22
N ARG A 25 9.66 16.18 -0.72
CA ARG A 25 8.99 17.47 -0.54
C ARG A 25 7.50 17.39 -0.82
N ASN A 26 6.73 18.17 -0.07
CA ASN A 26 5.30 18.36 -0.33
C ASN A 26 5.06 19.62 -1.19
N GLU A 27 3.82 19.85 -1.58
CA GLU A 27 3.41 21.00 -2.39
C GLU A 27 3.59 22.37 -1.70
N TYR A 28 3.74 22.37 -0.37
CA TYR A 28 3.93 23.57 0.45
C TYR A 28 5.40 23.88 0.73
N SER A 29 6.32 23.00 0.29
CA SER A 29 7.76 23.15 0.53
C SER A 29 8.43 23.92 -0.60
N ASP A 30 9.38 24.78 -0.24
CA ASP A 30 10.22 25.47 -1.22
C ASP A 30 10.99 24.46 -2.09
N ARG A 31 11.13 24.76 -3.38
CA ARG A 31 11.88 23.95 -4.35
C ARG A 31 13.38 24.22 -4.34
N ASN A 32 13.89 24.85 -3.29
CA ASN A 32 15.31 25.17 -3.16
C ASN A 32 16.12 23.90 -2.91
N THR A 33 17.32 23.84 -3.48
CA THR A 33 18.23 22.71 -3.32
C THR A 33 18.65 22.57 -1.86
N VAL A 34 18.52 21.35 -1.32
CA VAL A 34 18.96 21.04 0.04
C VAL A 34 20.38 20.50 -0.01
N ASN A 35 21.33 21.28 0.52
CA ASN A 35 22.73 20.90 0.55
C ASN A 35 23.14 20.33 1.92
N LEU A 36 23.83 19.19 1.90
CA LEU A 36 24.46 18.58 3.07
C LEU A 36 25.97 18.51 2.83
N GLN A 37 26.76 19.12 3.71
CA GLN A 37 28.22 19.19 3.57
C GLN A 37 28.69 19.80 2.23
N GLY A 38 27.88 20.66 1.63
CA GLY A 38 28.19 21.31 0.34
C GLY A 38 27.67 20.58 -0.89
N GLU A 39 27.23 19.34 -0.77
CA GLU A 39 26.67 18.57 -1.89
C GLU A 39 25.13 18.61 -1.87
N PRO A 40 24.48 18.69 -3.05
CA PRO A 40 23.03 18.65 -3.15
C PRO A 40 22.50 17.23 -2.87
N LEU A 41 21.42 17.14 -2.09
CA LEU A 41 20.68 15.89 -1.92
C LEU A 41 19.79 15.64 -3.14
N GLU A 42 19.66 14.37 -3.51
CA GLU A 42 18.71 13.95 -4.54
C GLU A 42 17.27 14.03 -4.02
N ASP A 43 16.40 14.53 -4.88
CA ASP A 43 14.98 14.66 -4.64
C ASP A 43 14.20 13.46 -5.14
N VAL A 44 13.33 12.92 -4.30
CA VAL A 44 12.50 11.76 -4.61
C VAL A 44 11.04 12.03 -4.30
N ASP A 45 10.15 11.56 -5.17
CA ASP A 45 8.70 11.67 -4.99
C ASP A 45 8.17 10.62 -4.00
N GLU A 46 8.81 9.45 -3.96
CA GLU A 46 8.41 8.29 -3.17
C GLU A 46 9.61 7.69 -2.43
N TYR A 47 9.46 7.46 -1.14
CA TYR A 47 10.48 6.79 -0.32
C TYR A 47 9.84 5.81 0.65
N VAL A 48 10.33 4.57 0.70
CA VAL A 48 9.82 3.57 1.65
C VAL A 48 10.55 3.72 2.98
N TYR A 49 9.83 4.15 4.00
CA TYR A 49 10.34 4.31 5.36
C TYR A 49 9.65 3.34 6.32
N LEU A 50 10.44 2.52 7.02
CA LEU A 50 9.94 1.53 7.98
C LEU A 50 8.84 0.61 7.42
N GLY A 51 8.96 0.23 6.13
CA GLY A 51 7.98 -0.61 5.44
C GLY A 51 6.72 0.13 4.98
N ARG A 52 6.58 1.42 5.28
CA ARG A 52 5.47 2.27 4.81
C ARG A 52 5.91 3.14 3.66
N LEU A 53 4.98 3.46 2.77
CA LEU A 53 5.20 4.45 1.72
C LEU A 53 4.45 5.72 2.10
N PRO A 54 5.07 6.64 2.86
CA PRO A 54 4.49 7.94 3.16
C PRO A 54 4.16 8.65 1.86
N ASN A 55 2.95 9.22 1.82
CA ASN A 55 2.45 9.94 0.67
C ASN A 55 2.10 11.36 1.13
N MET A 56 2.29 12.36 0.26
CA MET A 56 2.08 13.78 0.59
C MET A 56 0.63 14.12 0.99
N LYS A 57 -0.34 13.34 0.52
CA LYS A 57 -1.77 13.39 0.85
C LYS A 57 -2.16 12.56 2.07
N ASN A 58 -1.18 11.90 2.72
CA ASN A 58 -1.37 11.04 3.89
C ASN A 58 -2.45 9.95 3.72
N ASP A 59 -2.67 9.48 2.49
CA ASP A 59 -3.55 8.35 2.20
C ASP A 59 -2.77 7.02 2.16
N LEU A 60 -3.47 5.93 2.48
CA LEU A 60 -2.90 4.57 2.49
C LEU A 60 -2.96 3.88 1.12
N LYS A 61 -3.42 4.56 0.06
CA LYS A 61 -3.76 3.92 -1.21
C LYS A 61 -2.52 3.32 -1.86
N SER A 62 -1.42 4.07 -1.91
CA SER A 62 -0.16 3.62 -2.53
C SER A 62 0.43 2.42 -1.79
N GLU A 63 0.43 2.44 -0.46
CA GLU A 63 0.87 1.33 0.39
C GLU A 63 0.02 0.07 0.17
N LEU A 64 -1.31 0.21 0.17
CA LEU A 64 -2.23 -0.90 -0.07
C LEU A 64 -2.06 -1.51 -1.46
N MET A 65 -1.87 -0.68 -2.49
CA MET A 65 -1.63 -1.17 -3.85
C MET A 65 -0.29 -1.92 -3.94
N ARG A 66 0.75 -1.45 -3.27
CA ARG A 66 2.05 -2.15 -3.18
C ARG A 66 1.89 -3.50 -2.48
N GLY A 67 1.17 -3.54 -1.36
CA GLY A 67 0.87 -4.76 -0.61
C GLY A 67 0.09 -5.77 -1.44
N LYS A 68 -0.95 -5.33 -2.16
CA LYS A 68 -1.70 -6.17 -3.10
C LYS A 68 -0.80 -6.76 -4.18
N LYS A 69 0.07 -5.94 -4.79
CA LYS A 69 1.01 -6.39 -5.83
C LYS A 69 1.98 -7.43 -5.30
N ALA A 70 2.54 -7.21 -4.11
CA ALA A 70 3.44 -8.18 -3.46
C ALA A 70 2.71 -9.49 -3.13
N GLY A 71 1.48 -9.42 -2.60
CA GLY A 71 0.65 -10.58 -2.33
C GLY A 71 0.33 -11.38 -3.59
N TRP A 72 -0.03 -10.71 -4.69
CA TRP A 72 -0.25 -11.35 -5.99
C TRP A 72 1.02 -12.00 -6.55
N ALA A 73 2.18 -11.36 -6.43
CA ALA A 73 3.45 -11.93 -6.86
C ALA A 73 3.81 -13.19 -6.06
N ALA A 74 3.63 -13.16 -4.73
CA ALA A 74 3.84 -14.30 -3.86
C ALA A 74 2.85 -15.44 -4.13
N TYR A 75 1.57 -15.14 -4.38
CA TYR A 75 0.60 -16.14 -4.80
C TYR A 75 1.01 -16.78 -6.13
N ASN A 76 1.35 -15.96 -7.12
CA ASN A 76 1.72 -16.45 -8.46
C ASN A 76 2.98 -17.33 -8.44
N SER A 77 3.93 -17.11 -7.52
CA SER A 77 5.13 -17.94 -7.42
C SER A 77 4.84 -19.35 -6.88
N ILE A 78 3.82 -19.51 -6.02
CA ILE A 78 3.42 -20.81 -5.44
C ILE A 78 2.20 -21.42 -6.12
N ARG A 79 1.54 -20.70 -7.04
CA ARG A 79 0.31 -21.12 -7.71
C ARG A 79 0.42 -22.50 -8.33
N ASN A 80 1.51 -22.77 -9.05
CA ASN A 80 1.70 -24.08 -9.69
C ASN A 80 1.75 -25.21 -8.64
N VAL A 81 2.38 -24.99 -7.49
CA VAL A 81 2.41 -25.99 -6.42
C VAL A 81 0.99 -26.22 -5.89
N ILE A 82 0.26 -25.15 -5.55
CA ILE A 82 -1.13 -25.23 -5.09
C ILE A 82 -2.03 -25.96 -6.09
N GLU A 83 -1.85 -25.70 -7.38
CA GLU A 83 -2.63 -26.32 -8.46
C GLU A 83 -2.30 -27.80 -8.67
N HIS A 84 -1.13 -28.28 -8.26
CA HIS A 84 -0.68 -29.68 -8.41
C HIS A 84 -0.74 -30.47 -7.11
N THR A 85 -0.75 -29.83 -5.94
CA THR A 85 -1.03 -30.43 -4.62
C THR A 85 -2.53 -30.52 -4.34
N ARG A 86 -3.35 -30.74 -5.37
CA ARG A 86 -4.79 -30.95 -5.21
C ARG A 86 -5.02 -32.24 -4.40
N ASP A 87 -5.06 -32.13 -3.09
CA ASP A 87 -5.96 -32.95 -2.30
C ASP A 87 -7.37 -32.52 -2.70
N ASP A 88 -8.11 -33.41 -3.36
CA ASP A 88 -9.44 -33.13 -3.90
C ASP A 88 -10.40 -32.60 -2.81
N GLU A 89 -10.18 -32.96 -1.53
CA GLU A 89 -10.94 -32.45 -0.38
C GLU A 89 -10.70 -30.96 -0.09
N LEU A 90 -9.45 -30.47 -0.22
CA LEU A 90 -9.11 -29.09 0.11
C LEU A 90 -9.59 -28.11 -0.97
N TYR A 91 -9.54 -28.53 -2.23
CA TYR A 91 -10.05 -27.75 -3.37
C TYR A 91 -11.59 -27.67 -3.36
N GLN A 92 -12.28 -28.74 -2.97
CA GLN A 92 -13.73 -28.69 -2.82
C GLN A 92 -14.18 -27.78 -1.67
N SER A 93 -13.49 -27.82 -0.52
CA SER A 93 -13.78 -26.95 0.64
C SER A 93 -13.54 -25.46 0.35
N THR A 94 -12.37 -25.13 -0.21
CA THR A 94 -11.98 -23.73 -0.46
C THR A 94 -12.55 -23.18 -1.76
N GLY A 95 -12.60 -23.97 -2.83
CA GLY A 95 -13.15 -23.58 -4.13
C GLY A 95 -14.65 -23.26 -4.08
N GLN A 96 -15.44 -24.03 -3.34
CA GLN A 96 -16.86 -23.71 -3.13
C GLN A 96 -17.06 -22.44 -2.30
N HIS A 97 -16.19 -22.20 -1.30
CA HIS A 97 -16.20 -20.95 -0.54
C HIS A 97 -15.88 -19.75 -1.44
N TRP A 98 -14.82 -19.83 -2.26
CA TRP A 98 -14.42 -18.74 -3.16
C TRP A 98 -15.46 -18.44 -4.23
N LEU A 99 -16.06 -19.46 -4.84
CA LEU A 99 -17.16 -19.28 -5.80
C LEU A 99 -18.38 -18.62 -5.15
N LYS A 100 -18.66 -18.95 -3.88
CA LYS A 100 -19.73 -18.31 -3.08
C LYS A 100 -19.42 -16.84 -2.79
N ILE A 101 -18.16 -16.48 -2.55
CA ILE A 101 -17.73 -15.08 -2.38
C ILE A 101 -17.86 -14.31 -3.70
N GLU A 102 -17.41 -14.89 -4.81
CA GLU A 102 -17.47 -14.24 -6.12
C GLU A 102 -18.92 -14.02 -6.58
N ASN A 103 -19.78 -15.01 -6.39
CA ASN A 103 -21.21 -14.91 -6.71
C ASN A 103 -21.92 -13.92 -5.79
N ARG A 104 -21.61 -13.87 -4.48
CA ARG A 104 -22.08 -12.79 -3.60
C ARG A 104 -21.63 -11.42 -4.08
N GLY A 105 -20.38 -11.28 -4.52
CA GLY A 105 -19.88 -10.02 -5.06
C GLY A 105 -20.66 -9.56 -6.30
N LYS A 106 -20.97 -10.49 -7.21
CA LYS A 106 -21.80 -10.23 -8.40
C LYS A 106 -23.24 -9.88 -8.04
N GLU A 107 -23.85 -10.57 -7.08
CA GLU A 107 -25.21 -10.29 -6.59
C GLU A 107 -25.32 -8.91 -5.92
N VAL A 108 -24.37 -8.58 -5.04
CA VAL A 108 -24.31 -7.26 -4.38
C VAL A 108 -24.11 -6.16 -5.42
N GLY A 109 -23.24 -6.36 -6.42
CA GLY A 109 -23.02 -5.41 -7.50
C GLY A 109 -24.23 -5.24 -8.43
N THR A 110 -25.03 -6.29 -8.62
CA THR A 110 -26.28 -6.22 -9.41
C THR A 110 -27.41 -5.55 -8.62
N ARG A 111 -27.55 -5.83 -7.31
CA ARG A 111 -28.50 -5.13 -6.43
C ARG A 111 -28.17 -3.64 -6.30
N ALA A 112 -26.90 -3.29 -6.14
CA ALA A 112 -26.48 -1.89 -6.09
C ALA A 112 -26.79 -1.14 -7.40
N ARG A 113 -26.64 -1.80 -8.57
CA ARG A 113 -27.02 -1.24 -9.88
C ARG A 113 -28.53 -1.10 -10.06
N ALA A 114 -29.33 -2.06 -9.59
CA ALA A 114 -30.79 -1.97 -9.62
C ALA A 114 -31.31 -0.83 -8.73
N ILE A 115 -30.76 -0.68 -7.52
CA ILE A 115 -31.09 0.43 -6.61
C ILE A 115 -30.70 1.79 -7.21
N ALA A 116 -29.60 1.87 -7.97
CA ALA A 116 -29.19 3.08 -8.67
C ALA A 116 -30.08 3.42 -9.89
N ALA A 117 -30.68 2.41 -10.53
CA ALA A 117 -31.58 2.59 -11.68
C ALA A 117 -32.97 3.08 -11.26
N ASP A 118 -33.51 2.61 -10.13
CA ASP A 118 -34.84 2.99 -9.64
C ASP A 118 -34.90 4.41 -9.03
N ASN A 119 -33.77 4.94 -8.55
CA ASN A 119 -33.73 6.22 -7.84
C ASN A 119 -33.30 7.43 -8.70
N GLY A 120 -33.15 7.28 -10.01
CA GLY A 120 -32.74 8.36 -10.91
C GLY A 120 -31.40 8.98 -10.50
N SER A 121 -30.29 8.38 -10.94
CA SER A 121 -28.91 8.87 -10.83
C SER A 121 -28.62 9.86 -9.68
N PRO A 122 -28.32 9.38 -8.46
CA PRO A 122 -27.54 10.17 -7.53
C PRO A 122 -26.08 10.18 -8.02
N SER A 123 -25.56 11.38 -8.23
CA SER A 123 -24.14 11.68 -8.36
C SER A 123 -23.31 10.80 -7.42
N ILE A 124 -22.36 10.03 -7.97
CA ILE A 124 -21.51 9.06 -7.25
C ILE A 124 -20.97 9.68 -5.95
N PRO A 125 -21.42 9.25 -4.76
CA PRO A 125 -20.73 9.55 -3.53
C PRO A 125 -19.83 8.36 -3.19
N SER A 126 -18.54 8.64 -3.09
CA SER A 126 -17.55 7.95 -2.25
C SER A 126 -18.10 6.83 -1.35
N MET A 127 -17.91 5.56 -1.74
CA MET A 127 -18.01 4.39 -0.85
C MET A 127 -16.70 3.60 -0.86
N LEU A 128 -15.63 4.29 -0.47
CA LEU A 128 -14.71 3.70 0.50
C LEU A 128 -15.51 3.53 1.81
N ASN A 129 -15.69 2.31 2.34
CA ASN A 129 -15.63 2.05 3.81
C ASN A 129 -16.20 0.72 4.36
N VAL A 130 -16.42 -0.39 3.62
CA VAL A 130 -16.99 -1.58 4.32
C VAL A 130 -16.29 -2.94 4.17
N TYR A 131 -15.39 -3.17 3.21
CA TYR A 131 -14.79 -4.51 3.09
C TYR A 131 -13.27 -4.50 3.12
N ILE A 132 -12.73 -4.63 4.34
CA ILE A 132 -11.69 -5.57 4.80
C ILE A 132 -11.17 -5.06 6.15
N TYR A 133 -12.01 -5.19 7.19
CA TYR A 133 -11.61 -5.08 8.60
C TYR A 133 -11.43 -6.47 9.24
N VAL A 134 -11.35 -7.52 8.42
CA VAL A 134 -11.26 -8.91 8.90
C VAL A 134 -10.15 -9.59 8.13
N CYS A 135 -8.94 -9.55 8.70
CA CYS A 135 -7.79 -10.44 8.54
C CYS A 135 -6.51 -9.63 8.83
N ILE A 136 -5.71 -9.79 9.89
CA ILE A 136 -5.60 -10.77 10.98
C ILE A 136 -4.90 -9.99 12.13
N TYR A 137 -5.64 -9.64 13.18
CA TYR A 137 -5.09 -9.53 14.52
C TYR A 137 -5.17 -10.95 15.09
N VAL A 138 -4.11 -11.75 14.95
CA VAL A 138 -3.86 -12.87 15.85
C VAL A 138 -2.42 -12.75 16.31
N LYS A 139 -2.34 -12.45 17.59
CA LYS A 139 -1.18 -12.16 18.41
C LYS A 139 -0.87 -13.44 19.17
N ARG A 140 0.17 -14.16 18.77
CA ARG A 140 1.14 -14.91 19.59
C ARG A 140 2.01 -15.78 18.69
#